data_AF-D3RY37-F1
#
_entry.id   AF-D3RY37-F1
#
_cell.length_a   1.000
_cell.length_b   1.000
_cell.length_c   1.000
_cell.angle_alpha   90.00
_cell.angle_beta   90.00
_cell.angle_gamma   90.00
#
_symmetry.space_group_name_H-M   'P 1'
#
loop_
_entity.id
_entity.type
_entity.pdbx_description
1 polymer ?
#
loop_
_entity_poly.entity_id
_entity_poly.type
_entity_poly.pdbx_seq_one_letter_code
_entity_poly.pdbx_strand_id
1 'polypeptide(L)'
;MEARTKNVLEPLAFLFQLITGILLFVFVIYHLYVTHLAEHDALSYEKVVERLANPSFKVAYFVFLAVVSFHAFNGLRAIILDTDFGARNKRAVDVLCFALFVIATAYGSLLLISF
;
A
#
# COMPACT_ATOMS: atom_id res chain seq x y z
N MET A 1 -22.38 4.30 23.23
CA MET A 1 -21.66 3.81 22.02
C MET A 1 -20.65 4.81 21.47
N GLU A 2 -20.86 6.13 21.60
CA GLU A 2 -19.97 7.19 21.07
C GLU A 2 -18.59 7.33 21.74
N ALA A 3 -18.42 6.87 22.98
CA ALA A 3 -17.16 7.05 23.71
C ALA A 3 -16.00 6.15 23.21
N ARG A 4 -16.29 5.16 22.35
CA ARG A 4 -15.34 4.11 21.98
C ARG A 4 -14.39 4.46 20.82
N THR A 5 -14.67 5.51 20.04
CA THR A 5 -14.03 5.74 18.73
C THR A 5 -13.11 6.97 18.63
N LYS A 6 -12.99 7.80 19.67
CA LYS A 6 -12.20 9.04 19.61
C LYS A 6 -10.77 8.85 20.14
N ASN A 7 -10.00 7.98 19.49
CA ASN A 7 -8.55 7.96 19.64
C ASN A 7 -7.94 8.84 18.54
N VAL A 8 -6.98 9.70 18.83
CA VAL A 8 -6.39 10.64 17.84
C VAL A 8 -5.83 9.93 16.61
N LEU A 9 -5.40 8.67 16.76
CA LEU A 9 -4.90 7.82 15.69
C LEU A 9 -5.99 7.34 14.71
N GLU A 10 -7.25 7.21 15.15
CA GLU A 10 -8.33 6.68 14.29
C GLU A 10 -8.78 7.70 13.21
N PRO A 11 -8.93 9.01 13.51
CA PRO A 11 -9.13 10.03 12.47
C PRO A 11 -7.98 10.11 11.47
N LEU A 12 -6.73 9.96 11.93
CA LEU A 12 -5.57 9.96 11.04
C LEU A 12 -5.56 8.72 10.13
N ALA A 13 -5.83 7.53 10.69
CA ALA A 13 -5.92 6.29 9.92
C ALA A 13 -7.00 6.38 8.83
N PHE A 14 -8.15 6.99 9.14
CA PHE A 14 -9.21 7.23 8.16
C PHE A 14 -8.78 8.25 7.08
N LEU A 15 -8.18 9.38 7.48
CA LEU A 15 -7.70 10.39 6.55
C LEU A 15 -6.66 9.81 5.59
N PHE A 16 -5.69 9.06 6.09
CA PHE A 16 -4.70 8.40 5.24
C PHE A 16 -5.33 7.30 4.37
N GLN A 17 -6.38 6.60 4.82
CA GLN A 17 -7.12 5.66 3.97
C GLN A 17 -7.73 6.36 2.75
N LEU A 18 -8.35 7.52 2.96
CA LEU A 18 -8.94 8.32 1.89
C LEU A 18 -7.86 8.83 0.91
N ILE A 19 -6.81 9.44 1.45
CA ILE A 19 -5.71 9.99 0.63
C ILE A 19 -5.06 8.89 -0.20
N THR A 20 -4.72 7.75 0.42
CA THR A 20 -4.10 6.63 -0.29
C THR A 20 -5.06 5.98 -1.28
N GLY A 21 -6.37 5.98 -1.05
CA GLY A 21 -7.36 5.51 -2.02
C GLY A 21 -7.40 6.36 -3.30
N ILE A 22 -7.33 7.69 -3.16
CA ILE A 22 -7.26 8.61 -4.30
C ILE A 22 -5.94 8.42 -5.06
N LEU A 23 -4.81 8.33 -4.33
CA LEU A 23 -3.51 8.07 -4.94
C LEU A 23 -3.49 6.71 -5.66
N LEU A 24 -4.06 5.67 -5.06
CA LEU A 24 -4.16 4.34 -5.64
C LEU A 24 -4.90 4.36 -6.98
N PHE A 25 -6.02 5.08 -7.06
CA PHE A 25 -6.77 5.18 -8.31
C PHE A 25 -5.88 5.68 -9.46
N VAL A 26 -5.10 6.74 -9.21
CA VAL A 26 -4.17 7.30 -10.20
C VAL A 26 -3.02 6.33 -10.50
N PHE A 27 -2.37 5.81 -9.46
CA PHE A 27 -1.20 4.94 -9.63
C PHE A 27 -1.54 3.62 -10.31
N VAL A 28 -2.67 2.98 -9.99
CA VAL A 28 -3.09 1.72 -10.62
C VAL A 28 -3.38 1.93 -12.10
N ILE A 29 -4.07 3.01 -12.48
CA ILE A 29 -4.32 3.33 -13.89
C ILE A 29 -3.01 3.53 -14.64
N TYR A 30 -2.11 4.35 -14.09
CA TYR A 30 -0.81 4.60 -14.70
C TYR A 30 0.04 3.31 -14.80
N HIS A 31 0.05 2.50 -13.74
CA HIS A 31 0.76 1.24 -13.69
C HIS A 31 0.25 0.27 -14.76
N LEU A 32 -1.06 0.05 -14.84
CA LEU A 32 -1.67 -0.83 -15.84
C LEU A 32 -1.43 -0.31 -17.26
N TYR A 33 -1.51 1.01 -17.46
CA TYR A 33 -1.19 1.59 -18.76
C TYR A 33 0.25 1.25 -19.19
N VAL A 34 1.24 1.58 -18.37
CA VAL A 34 2.66 1.37 -18.72
C VAL A 34 3.01 -0.11 -18.85
N THR A 35 2.44 -0.97 -18.00
CA THR A 35 2.85 -2.39 -17.93
C THR A 35 2.01 -3.31 -18.81
N HIS A 36 0.80 -2.92 -19.22
CA HIS A 36 -0.11 -3.80 -19.97
C HIS A 36 -0.67 -3.19 -21.26
N LEU A 37 -0.77 -1.86 -21.38
CA LEU A 37 -1.53 -1.23 -22.47
C LEU A 37 -0.67 -0.39 -23.43
N ALA A 38 0.47 0.13 -22.98
CA ALA A 38 1.31 1.02 -23.77
C ALA A 38 2.02 0.27 -24.91
N GLU A 39 2.51 -0.93 -24.63
CA GLU A 39 3.26 -1.77 -25.58
C GLU A 39 2.88 -3.24 -25.39
N HIS A 40 2.88 -4.04 -26.46
CA HIS A 40 2.50 -5.46 -26.41
C HIS A 40 3.47 -6.31 -25.58
N ASP A 41 4.75 -5.94 -25.58
CA ASP A 41 5.84 -6.60 -24.87
C ASP A 41 6.26 -5.83 -23.60
N ALA A 42 5.39 -4.97 -23.06
CA ALA A 42 5.69 -4.14 -21.90
C ALA A 42 6.12 -4.96 -20.65
N LEU A 43 5.72 -6.22 -20.53
CA LEU A 43 6.12 -7.14 -19.46
C LEU A 43 7.38 -7.98 -19.77
N SER A 44 8.01 -7.79 -20.93
CA SER A 44 9.27 -8.46 -21.26
C SER A 44 10.35 -8.13 -20.22
N TYR A 45 11.28 -9.07 -20.02
CA TYR A 45 12.35 -8.92 -19.04
C TYR A 45 13.16 -7.64 -19.29
N GLU A 46 13.50 -7.38 -20.55
CA GLU A 46 14.27 -6.22 -20.99
C GLU A 46 13.58 -4.91 -20.60
N LYS A 47 12.27 -4.80 -20.86
CA LYS A 47 11.48 -3.60 -20.54
C LYS A 47 11.29 -3.41 -19.04
N VAL A 48 11.15 -4.50 -18.28
CA VAL A 48 11.08 -4.43 -16.81
C VAL A 48 12.41 -3.93 -16.25
N VAL A 49 13.54 -4.49 -16.69
CA VAL A 49 14.88 -4.06 -16.26
C VAL A 49 15.14 -2.61 -16.66
N GLU A 50 14.75 -2.17 -17.86
CA GLU A 50 14.87 -0.77 -18.30
C GLU A 50 14.14 0.18 -17.35
N ARG A 51 12.89 -0.13 -16.98
CA ARG A 51 12.14 0.68 -16.00
C ARG A 51 12.76 0.62 -14.62
N LEU A 52 13.23 -0.54 -14.19
CA LEU A 52 13.90 -0.68 -12.90
C LEU A 52 15.21 0.10 -12.86
N ALA A 53 15.97 0.21 -13.95
CA ALA A 53 17.20 1.00 -14.01
C ALA A 53 16.93 2.52 -13.97
N ASN A 54 15.73 2.96 -14.32
CA ASN A 54 15.37 4.37 -14.39
C ASN A 54 15.01 4.94 -13.00
N PRO A 55 15.72 5.97 -12.49
CA PRO A 55 15.46 6.55 -11.17
C PRO A 55 14.04 7.08 -10.98
N SER A 56 13.40 7.62 -12.03
CA SER A 56 12.04 8.17 -11.92
C SER A 56 11.01 7.06 -11.69
N PHE A 57 11.16 5.94 -12.39
CA PHE A 57 10.35 4.74 -12.17
C PHE A 57 10.60 4.12 -10.80
N LYS A 58 11.86 4.09 -10.33
CA LYS A 58 12.19 3.65 -8.97
C LYS A 58 11.41 4.44 -7.91
N VAL A 59 11.42 5.77 -8.01
CA VAL A 59 10.66 6.63 -7.09
C VAL A 59 9.16 6.38 -7.20
N ALA A 60 8.62 6.31 -8.43
CA ALA A 60 7.20 6.06 -8.65
C ALA A 60 6.75 4.71 -8.06
N TYR A 61 7.52 3.65 -8.27
CA TYR A 61 7.25 2.32 -7.72
C TYR A 61 7.39 2.27 -6.20
N PHE A 62 8.36 2.97 -5.61
CA PHE A 62 8.48 3.07 -4.15
C PHE A 62 7.25 3.78 -3.54
N VAL A 63 6.86 4.93 -4.10
CA VAL A 63 5.68 5.66 -3.63
C VAL A 63 4.41 4.82 -3.80
N PHE A 64 4.24 4.18 -4.95
CA PHE A 64 3.09 3.32 -5.21
C PHE A 64 3.06 2.13 -4.24
N LEU A 65 4.20 1.48 -3.98
CA LEU A 65 4.35 0.38 -3.02
C LEU A 65 3.93 0.81 -1.60
N ALA A 66 4.39 1.97 -1.13
CA ALA A 66 4.04 2.48 0.19
C ALA A 66 2.53 2.80 0.27
N VAL A 67 1.98 3.44 -0.77
CA VAL A 67 0.56 3.80 -0.86
C VAL A 67 -0.33 2.55 -0.86
N VAL A 68 -0.05 1.56 -1.71
CA VAL A 68 -0.86 0.33 -1.80
C VAL A 68 -0.76 -0.50 -0.54
N SER A 69 0.44 -0.64 0.03
CA SER A 69 0.66 -1.43 1.24
C SER A 69 -0.08 -0.80 2.43
N PHE A 70 0.04 0.52 2.62
CA PHE A 70 -0.70 1.20 3.68
C PHE A 70 -2.21 1.02 3.50
N HIS A 71 -2.74 1.32 2.31
CA HIS A 71 -4.18 1.24 2.05
C HIS A 71 -4.74 -0.16 2.28
N ALA A 72 -4.03 -1.19 1.82
CA ALA A 72 -4.44 -2.58 1.97
C ALA A 72 -4.47 -2.99 3.46
N PHE A 73 -3.39 -2.75 4.20
CA PHE A 73 -3.32 -3.22 5.59
C PHE A 73 -4.11 -2.36 6.57
N ASN A 74 -4.26 -1.06 6.32
CA ASN A 74 -5.13 -0.19 7.12
C ASN A 74 -6.62 -0.47 6.83
N GLY A 75 -6.99 -0.77 5.59
CA GLY A 75 -8.32 -1.25 5.23
C GLY A 75 -8.63 -2.60 5.88
N LEU A 76 -7.71 -3.57 5.80
CA LEU A 76 -7.84 -4.88 6.45
C LEU A 76 -7.98 -4.73 7.97
N ARG A 77 -7.17 -3.86 8.59
CA ARG A 77 -7.27 -3.52 10.00
C ARG A 77 -8.68 -3.05 10.36
N ALA A 78 -9.24 -2.12 9.61
CA ALA A 78 -10.59 -1.60 9.86
C ALA A 78 -11.64 -2.73 9.79
N ILE A 79 -11.60 -3.55 8.73
CA ILE A 79 -12.51 -4.70 8.55
C ILE A 79 -12.42 -5.67 9.73
N ILE A 80 -11.22 -6.02 10.19
CA ILE A 80 -11.04 -6.96 11.30
C ILE A 80 -11.56 -6.35 12.60
N LEU A 81 -11.27 -5.07 12.87
CA LEU A 81 -11.71 -4.38 14.10
C LEU A 81 -13.23 -4.24 14.22
N ASP A 82 -13.96 -4.29 13.10
CA ASP A 82 -15.44 -4.30 13.08
C ASP A 82 -16.04 -5.65 13.54
N THR A 83 -15.24 -6.70 13.66
CA THR A 83 -15.67 -8.00 14.21
C THR A 83 -15.54 -8.07 15.73
N ASP A 84 -16.33 -8.92 16.40
CA ASP A 84 -16.20 -9.15 17.85
C ASP A 84 -14.80 -9.62 18.25
N PHE A 85 -14.19 -10.46 17.42
CA PHE A 85 -12.81 -10.91 17.62
C PHE A 85 -11.83 -9.73 17.57
N GLY A 86 -11.89 -8.91 16.52
CA GLY A 86 -11.00 -7.76 16.38
C GLY A 86 -11.20 -6.72 17.46
N ALA A 87 -12.45 -6.45 17.83
CA ALA A 87 -12.79 -5.55 18.93
C ALA A 87 -12.21 -6.00 20.28
N ARG A 88 -12.14 -7.32 20.53
CA ARG A 88 -11.52 -7.90 21.73
C ARG A 88 -9.99 -7.96 21.65
N ASN A 89 -9.44 -8.09 20.45
CA ASN A 89 -8.00 -8.27 20.20
C ASN A 89 -7.35 -7.05 19.52
N LYS A 90 -7.87 -5.84 19.75
CA LYS A 90 -7.47 -4.62 19.03
C LYS A 90 -5.96 -4.42 18.88
N ARG A 91 -5.20 -4.56 19.98
CA ARG A 91 -3.74 -4.37 19.96
C ARG A 91 -3.03 -5.37 19.05
N ALA A 92 -3.47 -6.62 19.05
CA ALA A 92 -2.88 -7.65 18.19
C ALA A 92 -3.14 -7.34 16.71
N VAL A 93 -4.36 -6.94 16.37
CA VAL A 93 -4.75 -6.52 15.00
C VAL A 93 -3.93 -5.31 14.56
N ASP A 94 -3.85 -4.28 15.41
CA ASP A 94 -3.08 -3.06 15.15
C ASP A 94 -1.60 -3.37 14.86
N VAL A 95 -0.95 -4.17 15.72
CA VAL A 95 0.46 -4.54 15.56
C VAL A 95 0.67 -5.41 14.33
N LEU A 96 -0.19 -6.40 14.08
CA LEU A 96 -0.05 -7.31 12.94
C LEU A 96 -0.17 -6.55 11.62
N CYS A 97 -1.23 -5.76 11.44
CA CYS A 97 -1.43 -5.00 10.20
C CYS A 97 -0.32 -3.98 9.98
N PHE A 98 0.15 -3.32 11.03
CA PHE A 98 1.29 -2.39 10.92
C PHE A 98 2.59 -3.12 10.56
N ALA A 99 2.88 -4.25 11.19
CA ALA A 99 4.05 -5.06 10.86
C ALA A 99 4.02 -5.55 9.41
N LEU A 100 2.88 -6.02 8.93
CA LEU A 100 2.70 -6.44 7.53
C LEU A 100 2.93 -5.29 6.55
N PHE A 101 2.43 -4.09 6.85
CA PHE A 101 2.71 -2.88 6.08
C PHE A 101 4.22 -2.59 6.01
N VAL A 102 4.91 -2.61 7.15
CA VAL A 102 6.35 -2.34 7.21
C VAL A 102 7.14 -3.40 6.47
N ILE A 103 6.83 -4.68 6.66
CA ILE A 103 7.51 -5.81 6.00
C ILE A 103 7.33 -5.73 4.49
N ALA A 104 6.09 -5.56 4.00
CA ALA A 104 5.81 -5.48 2.57
C ALA A 104 6.55 -4.31 1.91
N THR A 105 6.50 -3.13 2.54
CA THR A 105 7.17 -1.93 2.02
C THR A 105 8.69 -2.09 2.05
N ALA A 106 9.25 -2.60 3.15
CA ALA A 106 10.70 -2.80 3.28
C ALA A 106 11.21 -3.84 2.28
N TYR A 107 10.57 -5.00 2.20
CA TYR A 107 10.96 -6.07 1.28
C TYR A 107 10.88 -5.61 -0.18
N GLY A 108 9.78 -4.98 -0.59
CA GLY A 108 9.65 -4.46 -1.96
C GLY A 108 10.65 -3.35 -2.27
N SER A 109 10.98 -2.49 -1.29
CA SER A 109 12.00 -1.44 -1.46
C SER A 109 13.40 -2.03 -1.60
N LEU A 110 13.73 -3.08 -0.86
CA LEU A 110 15.01 -3.79 -0.99
C LEU A 110 15.17 -4.37 -2.39
N LEU A 111 14.12 -5.01 -2.93
CA LEU A 111 14.12 -5.50 -4.30
C LEU A 111 14.37 -4.35 -5.28
N LEU A 112 13.65 -3.24 -5.12
CA LEU A 112 13.76 -2.08 -6.01
C LEU A 112 15.15 -1.42 -6.04
N ILE A 113 15.89 -1.46 -4.93
CA ILE A 113 17.25 -0.92 -4.83
C ILE A 113 18.29 -1.92 -5.35
N SER A 114 17.98 -3.22 -5.36
CA SER A 114 18.89 -4.28 -5.79
C SER A 114 19.06 -4.42 -7.31
N PHE A 115 18.20 -3.76 -8.09
CA PHE A 115 18.31 -3.59 -9.53
C PHE A 115 18.92 -2.23 -9.87
#